data_AF-A0A1A8CQZ3-F1
#
_entry.id   AF-A0A1A8CQZ3-F1
#
_cell.length_a   1.000
_cell.length_b   1.000
_cell.length_c   1.000
_cell.angle_alpha   90.00
_cell.angle_beta   90.00
_cell.angle_gamma   90.00
#
_symmetry.space_group_name_H-M   'P 1'
#
loop_
_entity.id
_entity.type
_entity.pdbx_description
1 polymer ?
#
loop_
_entity_poly.entity_id
_entity_poly.type
_entity_poly.pdbx_seq_one_letter_code
_entity_poly.pdbx_strand_id
1 'polypeptide(L)'
;AISHIMSTLFYPLITFLLLAICVSYSAVTAVFLASSGEAVYKVTAADDHCVYANLTCSLLTFNQTNVTKVCPGARCMFAFYGGESVYHQYILVFHLCNLFVVLWLVNFIYALGQCTLAGAFASYYWAPRKPKDIPPFPLYSSFSRAIRYHTGSLAFGSLILAWVQVVRVVLMYLDHKLKGSQNCVARFLVCCLRCCFWSLERFLKFLNKNAYIMIAIYGKNFCTSSKDAFSLLMRNILRYDHQHIYWTNNVQRL
;
A
#
# COMPACT_ATOMS: atom_id res chain seq x y z
N ALA A 1 -7.90 16.91 -27.26
CA ALA A 1 -7.07 17.05 -26.04
C ALA A 1 -5.98 15.97 -25.97
N ILE A 2 -6.33 14.67 -26.01
CA ILE A 2 -5.38 13.55 -25.96
C ILE A 2 -4.33 13.61 -27.10
N SER A 3 -4.75 14.00 -28.31
CA SER A 3 -3.85 14.21 -29.46
C SER A 3 -2.84 15.37 -29.28
N HIS A 4 -3.07 16.32 -28.37
CA HIS A 4 -2.19 17.48 -28.15
C HIS A 4 -1.32 17.37 -26.89
N ILE A 5 -1.59 16.38 -26.02
CA ILE A 5 -0.79 16.10 -24.82
C ILE A 5 -0.32 14.64 -24.86
N MET A 6 0.37 14.25 -25.93
CA MET A 6 0.82 12.85 -26.13
C MET A 6 1.68 12.32 -24.98
N SER A 7 2.34 13.21 -24.23
CA SER A 7 3.06 12.87 -23.01
C SER A 7 2.18 12.16 -21.97
N THR A 8 0.86 12.42 -21.92
CA THR A 8 -0.09 11.73 -21.01
C THR A 8 -0.19 10.23 -21.26
N LEU A 9 0.13 9.74 -22.46
CA LEU A 9 0.16 8.31 -22.78
C LEU A 9 1.34 7.59 -22.11
N PHE A 10 2.42 8.32 -21.77
CA PHE A 10 3.58 7.79 -21.05
C PHE A 10 3.41 7.83 -19.53
N TYR A 11 2.40 8.54 -19.03
CA TYR A 11 2.20 8.69 -17.59
C TYR A 11 1.87 7.38 -16.85
N PRO A 12 1.13 6.41 -17.43
CA PRO A 12 1.01 5.07 -16.87
C PRO A 12 2.36 4.36 -16.69
N LEU A 13 3.31 4.57 -17.60
CA LEU A 13 4.66 4.02 -17.50
C LEU A 13 5.44 4.66 -16.34
N ILE A 14 5.37 5.98 -16.20
CA ILE A 14 5.98 6.70 -15.06
C ILE A 14 5.39 6.21 -13.74
N THR A 15 4.07 6.06 -13.67
CA THR A 15 3.37 5.54 -12.48
C THR A 15 3.85 4.13 -12.15
N PHE A 16 3.97 3.26 -13.16
CA PHE A 16 4.48 1.90 -12.98
C PHE A 16 5.92 1.87 -12.47
N LEU A 17 6.80 2.70 -13.02
CA LEU A 17 8.19 2.81 -12.56
C LEU A 17 8.27 3.26 -11.10
N LEU A 18 7.49 4.29 -10.70
CA LEU A 18 7.44 4.76 -9.32
C LEU A 18 6.94 3.66 -8.37
N LEU A 19 5.92 2.90 -8.78
CA LEU A 19 5.42 1.76 -8.00
C LEU A 19 6.47 0.65 -7.87
N ALA A 20 7.18 0.32 -8.96
CA ALA A 20 8.24 -0.70 -8.94
C ALA A 20 9.39 -0.30 -8.00
N ILE A 21 9.80 0.97 -8.02
CA ILE A 21 10.80 1.51 -7.08
C ILE A 21 10.30 1.40 -5.64
N CYS A 22 9.05 1.79 -5.37
CA CYS A 22 8.47 1.70 -4.04
C CYS A 22 8.40 0.26 -3.51
N VAL A 23 7.96 -0.69 -4.34
CA VAL A 23 7.82 -2.10 -3.96
C VAL A 23 9.20 -2.74 -3.77
N SER A 24 10.14 -2.48 -4.67
CA SER A 24 11.51 -3.00 -4.55
C SER A 24 12.21 -2.49 -3.30
N TYR A 25 12.10 -1.20 -2.98
CA TYR A 25 12.65 -0.63 -1.74
C TYR A 25 12.03 -1.27 -0.49
N SER A 26 10.71 -1.48 -0.48
CA SER A 26 10.03 -2.13 0.64
C SER A 26 10.44 -3.60 0.79
N ALA A 27 10.66 -4.31 -0.32
CA ALA A 27 11.15 -5.68 -0.32
C ALA A 27 12.58 -5.78 0.23
N VAL A 28 13.48 -4.89 -0.20
CA VAL A 28 14.85 -4.80 0.34
C VAL A 28 14.82 -4.51 1.84
N THR A 29 13.96 -3.57 2.27
CA THR A 29 13.78 -3.25 3.69
C THR A 29 13.28 -4.47 4.47
N ALA A 30 12.31 -5.22 3.95
CA ALA A 30 11.80 -6.43 4.58
C ALA A 30 12.88 -7.53 4.72
N VAL A 31 13.68 -7.74 3.66
CA VAL A 31 14.80 -8.70 3.70
C VAL A 31 15.83 -8.28 4.74
N PHE A 32 16.20 -7.00 4.77
CA PHE A 32 17.15 -6.47 5.75
C PHE A 32 16.63 -6.62 7.18
N LEU A 33 15.34 -6.33 7.42
CA LEU A 33 14.70 -6.55 8.72
C LEU A 33 14.70 -8.03 9.15
N ALA A 34 14.56 -8.96 8.20
CA ALA A 34 14.59 -10.39 8.48
C ALA A 34 16.01 -10.92 8.75
N SER A 35 17.04 -10.28 8.18
CA SER A 35 18.44 -10.73 8.26
C SER A 35 19.30 -9.95 9.26
N SER A 36 18.80 -8.90 9.91
CA SER A 36 19.58 -8.01 10.78
C SER A 36 19.90 -8.57 12.17
N GLY A 37 19.42 -9.77 12.49
CA GLY A 37 19.73 -10.45 13.76
C GLY A 37 21.03 -11.25 13.74
N GLU A 38 21.49 -11.67 14.91
CA GLU A 38 22.62 -12.60 15.03
C GLU A 38 22.24 -13.99 14.52
N ALA A 39 23.16 -14.69 13.85
CA ALA A 39 22.87 -16.03 13.34
C ALA A 39 22.92 -17.06 14.47
N VAL A 40 21.77 -17.66 14.82
CA VAL A 40 21.70 -18.71 15.84
C VAL A 40 21.79 -20.07 15.16
N TYR A 41 22.82 -20.83 15.55
CA TYR A 41 23.01 -22.21 15.11
C TYR A 41 22.57 -23.17 16.21
N LYS A 42 21.89 -24.24 15.82
CA LYS A 42 21.41 -25.27 16.73
C LYS A 42 21.95 -26.65 16.35
N VAL A 43 22.13 -27.49 17.35
CA VAL A 43 22.55 -28.87 17.16
C VAL A 43 21.38 -29.70 16.64
N THR A 44 21.59 -30.35 15.51
CA THR A 44 20.69 -31.33 14.90
C THR A 44 21.37 -32.69 14.95
N ALA A 45 20.72 -33.68 15.55
CA ALA A 45 21.20 -35.06 15.62
C ALA A 45 20.20 -35.98 14.91
N ALA A 46 20.70 -37.05 14.29
CA ALA A 46 19.86 -38.09 13.68
C ALA A 46 19.27 -39.06 14.71
N ASP A 47 19.82 -39.07 15.92
CA ASP A 47 19.36 -39.86 17.06
C ASP A 47 18.41 -39.02 17.93
N ASP A 48 17.18 -39.50 18.11
CA ASP A 48 16.13 -38.88 18.93
C ASP A 48 16.50 -38.86 20.43
N HIS A 49 17.47 -39.67 20.87
CA HIS A 49 17.93 -39.73 22.26
C HIS A 49 19.09 -38.76 22.58
N CYS A 50 19.48 -37.87 21.67
CA CYS A 50 20.57 -36.94 21.91
C CYS A 50 20.18 -35.82 22.91
N VAL A 51 20.85 -35.80 24.07
CA VAL A 51 20.64 -34.81 25.15
C VAL A 51 20.94 -33.36 24.70
N TYR A 52 21.77 -33.19 23.67
CA TYR A 52 22.16 -31.88 23.15
C TYR A 52 21.30 -31.38 21.97
N ALA A 53 20.24 -32.09 21.59
CA ALA A 53 19.37 -31.66 20.50
C ALA A 53 18.75 -30.28 20.80
N ASN A 54 18.67 -29.41 19.78
CA ASN A 54 18.13 -28.03 19.87
C ASN A 54 18.91 -27.03 20.76
N LEU A 55 20.03 -27.42 21.38
CA LEU A 55 20.92 -26.45 22.05
C LEU A 55 21.64 -25.56 21.03
N THR A 56 21.94 -24.34 21.46
CA THR A 56 22.75 -23.39 20.69
C THR A 56 24.21 -23.84 20.64
N CYS A 57 24.81 -23.72 19.45
CA CYS A 57 26.20 -24.10 19.20
C CYS A 57 26.91 -23.01 18.39
N SER A 58 28.23 -22.93 18.51
CA SER A 58 29.06 -22.09 17.62
C SER A 58 29.85 -22.97 16.67
N LEU A 59 29.85 -22.62 15.38
CA LEU A 59 30.52 -23.39 14.32
C LEU A 59 32.01 -23.62 14.61
N LEU A 60 32.67 -22.64 15.24
CA LEU A 60 34.10 -22.67 15.54
C LEU A 60 34.47 -23.64 16.67
N THR A 61 33.62 -23.79 17.69
CA THR A 61 33.92 -24.64 18.84
C THR A 61 33.27 -26.02 18.77
N PHE A 62 32.27 -26.20 17.90
CA PHE A 62 31.44 -27.42 17.84
C PHE A 62 32.25 -28.71 17.74
N ASN A 63 33.30 -28.74 16.91
CA ASN A 63 34.12 -29.94 16.70
C ASN A 63 34.94 -30.36 17.94
N GLN A 64 35.21 -29.41 18.86
CA GLN A 64 35.96 -29.65 20.10
C GLN A 64 35.06 -29.96 21.30
N THR A 65 33.75 -29.75 21.18
CA THR A 65 32.81 -29.99 22.28
C THR A 65 32.53 -31.48 22.51
N ASN A 66 32.04 -31.82 23.71
CA ASN A 66 31.60 -33.19 24.02
C ASN A 66 30.37 -33.63 23.20
N VAL A 67 29.72 -32.73 22.47
CA VAL A 67 28.51 -33.01 21.69
C VAL A 67 28.78 -34.03 20.58
N THR A 68 29.91 -33.90 19.87
CA THR A 68 30.32 -34.83 18.81
C THR A 68 30.73 -36.21 19.34
N LYS A 69 31.14 -36.29 20.61
CA LYS A 69 31.49 -37.55 21.28
C LYS A 69 30.26 -38.29 21.81
N VAL A 70 29.28 -37.56 22.33
CA VAL A 70 28.06 -38.12 22.93
C VAL A 70 27.02 -38.46 21.87
N CYS A 71 26.91 -37.66 20.80
CA CYS A 71 25.97 -37.87 19.71
C CYS A 71 26.72 -38.00 18.37
N PRO A 72 27.10 -39.23 17.96
CA PRO A 72 27.79 -39.44 16.69
C PRO A 72 26.88 -39.05 15.52
N GLY A 73 27.35 -38.13 14.67
CA GLY A 73 26.58 -37.62 13.53
C GLY A 73 25.79 -36.33 13.79
N ALA A 74 25.87 -35.76 15.00
CA ALA A 74 25.30 -34.44 15.27
C ALA A 74 26.00 -33.33 14.44
N ARG A 75 25.21 -32.41 13.89
CA ARG A 75 25.68 -31.25 13.11
C ARG A 75 25.13 -29.96 13.69
N CYS A 76 25.98 -28.94 13.77
CA CYS A 76 25.58 -27.58 14.11
C CYS A 76 25.05 -26.91 12.83
N MET A 77 23.74 -26.72 12.73
CA MET A 77 23.07 -26.18 11.55
C MET A 77 22.47 -24.81 11.87
N PHE A 78 22.40 -23.93 10.88
CA PHE A 78 21.70 -22.66 11.02
C PHE A 78 20.23 -22.91 11.33
N ALA A 79 19.70 -22.26 12.37
CA ALA A 79 18.29 -22.36 12.74
C ALA A 79 17.52 -21.12 12.27
N PHE A 80 17.90 -19.94 12.75
CA PHE A 80 17.27 -18.67 12.40
C PHE A 80 18.16 -17.50 12.81
N TYR A 81 17.90 -16.31 12.25
CA TYR A 81 18.47 -15.06 12.76
C TYR A 81 17.73 -14.70 14.05
N GLY A 82 18.43 -14.67 15.19
CA GLY A 82 17.93 -14.82 16.56
C GLY A 82 18.79 -14.07 17.59
N GLY A 83 18.21 -13.37 18.55
CA GLY A 83 18.95 -12.83 19.70
C GLY A 83 18.03 -12.40 20.83
N GLU A 84 18.55 -12.28 22.06
CA GLU A 84 17.79 -11.78 23.24
C GLU A 84 17.56 -10.25 23.21
N SER A 85 17.91 -9.58 22.11
CA SER A 85 17.74 -8.14 21.98
C SER A 85 16.27 -7.75 21.85
N VAL A 86 15.93 -6.57 22.40
CA VAL A 86 14.58 -5.97 22.32
C VAL A 86 14.06 -5.89 20.87
N TYR A 87 14.95 -5.76 19.89
CA TYR A 87 14.62 -5.74 18.46
C TYR A 87 13.88 -7.00 17.98
N HIS A 88 14.23 -8.18 18.51
CA HIS A 88 13.63 -9.44 18.09
C HIS A 88 12.19 -9.62 18.55
N GLN A 89 11.82 -9.01 19.68
CA GLN A 89 10.44 -9.03 20.16
C GLN A 89 9.50 -8.19 19.29
N TYR A 90 10.02 -7.12 18.67
CA TYR A 90 9.23 -6.19 17.85
C TYR A 90 9.41 -6.38 16.34
N ILE A 91 10.13 -7.41 15.89
CA ILE A 91 10.38 -7.66 14.47
C ILE A 91 9.08 -7.76 13.66
N LEU A 92 8.05 -8.42 14.20
CA LEU A 92 6.72 -8.51 13.58
C LEU A 92 6.07 -7.13 13.42
N VAL A 93 6.19 -6.26 14.43
CA VAL A 93 5.65 -4.90 14.39
C VAL A 93 6.34 -4.10 13.30
N PHE A 94 7.66 -4.20 13.17
CA PHE A 94 8.39 -3.52 12.11
C PHE A 94 8.00 -4.00 10.71
N HIS A 95 7.78 -5.31 10.53
CA HIS A 95 7.27 -5.85 9.26
C HIS A 95 5.87 -5.34 8.94
N LEU A 96 4.97 -5.27 9.94
CA LEU A 96 3.64 -4.69 9.77
C LEU A 96 3.68 -3.20 9.44
N CYS A 97 4.57 -2.44 10.09
CA CYS A 97 4.80 -1.03 9.78
C CYS A 97 5.33 -0.86 8.35
N ASN A 98 6.30 -1.66 7.91
CA ASN A 98 6.80 -1.62 6.53
C ASN A 98 5.68 -1.93 5.51
N LEU A 99 4.83 -2.93 5.80
CA LEU A 99 3.67 -3.25 4.96
C LEU A 99 2.65 -2.10 4.89
N PHE A 100 2.40 -1.44 6.02
CA PHE A 100 1.53 -0.26 6.06
C PHE A 100 2.09 0.90 5.25
N VAL A 101 3.40 1.18 5.39
CA VAL A 101 4.07 2.25 4.66
C VAL A 101 4.02 2.00 3.16
N VAL A 102 4.28 0.78 2.68
CA VAL A 102 4.18 0.49 1.24
C VAL A 102 2.75 0.65 0.73
N LEU A 103 1.74 0.22 1.49
CA LEU A 103 0.34 0.42 1.13
C LEU A 103 0.00 1.92 1.02
N TRP A 104 0.47 2.72 1.98
CA TRP A 104 0.29 4.16 1.97
C TRP A 104 0.99 4.83 0.78
N LEU A 105 2.25 4.50 0.53
CA LEU A 105 3.04 5.04 -0.59
C LEU A 105 2.44 4.67 -1.94
N VAL A 106 1.93 3.45 -2.10
CA VAL A 106 1.21 3.05 -3.32
C VAL A 106 -0.01 3.96 -3.55
N ASN A 107 -0.85 4.17 -2.54
CA ASN A 107 -1.99 5.09 -2.64
C ASN A 107 -1.55 6.54 -2.91
N PHE A 108 -0.43 6.97 -2.32
CA PHE A 108 0.15 8.29 -2.56
C PHE A 108 0.61 8.47 -4.01
N ILE A 109 1.30 7.48 -4.59
CA ILE A 109 1.73 7.49 -5.99
C ILE A 109 0.51 7.57 -6.93
N TYR A 110 -0.56 6.84 -6.63
CA TYR A 110 -1.81 6.97 -7.39
C TYR A 110 -2.47 8.34 -7.25
N ALA A 111 -2.46 8.93 -6.05
CA ALA A 111 -2.99 10.28 -5.80
C ALA A 111 -2.19 11.35 -6.56
N LEU A 112 -0.86 11.30 -6.49
CA LEU A 112 0.06 12.12 -7.27
C LEU A 112 -0.19 11.93 -8.77
N GLY A 113 -0.43 10.68 -9.16
CA GLY A 113 -0.94 10.22 -10.43
C GLY A 113 -2.08 11.08 -10.97
N GLN A 114 -3.19 11.04 -10.26
CA GLN A 114 -4.44 11.70 -10.62
C GLN A 114 -4.33 13.22 -10.59
N CYS A 115 -3.65 13.78 -9.58
CA CYS A 115 -3.46 15.22 -9.44
C CYS A 115 -2.63 15.81 -10.61
N THR A 116 -1.54 15.13 -10.99
CA THR A 116 -0.69 15.56 -12.10
C THR A 116 -1.43 15.55 -13.44
N LEU A 117 -2.17 14.48 -13.72
CA LEU A 117 -2.98 14.39 -14.94
C LEU A 117 -4.08 15.47 -14.97
N ALA A 118 -4.79 15.66 -13.86
CA ALA A 118 -5.80 16.71 -13.74
C ALA A 118 -5.20 18.10 -13.96
N GLY A 119 -4.02 18.36 -13.39
CA GLY A 119 -3.30 19.62 -13.57
C GLY A 119 -2.84 19.85 -15.01
N ALA A 120 -2.35 18.81 -15.69
CA ALA A 120 -1.92 18.91 -17.08
C ALA A 120 -3.10 19.18 -18.02
N PHE A 121 -4.24 18.50 -17.81
CA PHE A 121 -5.46 18.77 -18.58
C PHE A 121 -6.04 20.14 -18.28
N ALA A 122 -6.03 20.59 -17.02
CA ALA A 122 -6.49 21.92 -16.64
C ALA A 122 -5.64 23.01 -17.30
N SER A 123 -4.31 22.88 -17.25
CA SER A 123 -3.38 23.81 -17.92
C SER A 123 -3.59 23.85 -19.44
N TYR A 124 -3.93 22.72 -20.09
CA TYR A 124 -4.29 22.73 -21.51
C TYR A 124 -5.66 23.36 -21.77
N TYR A 125 -6.68 23.04 -20.97
CA TYR A 125 -8.06 23.49 -21.18
C TYR A 125 -8.17 25.01 -21.06
N TRP A 126 -7.58 25.56 -20.00
CA TRP A 126 -7.63 26.99 -19.65
C TRP A 126 -6.53 27.85 -20.31
N ALA A 127 -5.72 27.30 -21.22
CA ALA A 127 -4.75 28.08 -21.99
C ALA A 127 -5.46 29.03 -22.99
N PRO A 128 -5.27 30.36 -22.88
CA PRO A 128 -5.94 31.35 -23.74
C PRO A 128 -5.51 31.26 -25.21
N ARG A 129 -4.21 31.09 -25.49
CA ARG A 129 -3.68 30.90 -26.85
C ARG A 129 -2.99 29.55 -26.99
N LYS A 130 -3.60 28.64 -27.75
CA LYS A 130 -3.03 27.33 -28.10
C LYS A 130 -2.23 27.48 -29.41
N PRO A 131 -0.96 27.05 -29.51
CA PRO A 131 -0.14 26.35 -28.53
C PRO A 131 0.85 27.23 -27.72
N LYS A 132 0.92 28.55 -27.95
CA LYS A 132 1.95 29.42 -27.37
C LYS A 132 1.96 29.49 -25.83
N ASP A 133 0.79 29.35 -25.19
CA ASP A 133 0.66 29.41 -23.72
C ASP A 133 0.76 28.02 -23.04
N ILE A 134 1.05 26.95 -23.82
CA ILE A 134 1.19 25.60 -23.28
C ILE A 134 2.68 25.36 -22.95
N PRO A 135 3.05 25.03 -21.71
CA PRO A 135 4.43 24.72 -21.37
C PRO A 135 4.94 23.54 -22.22
N PRO A 136 6.21 23.55 -22.66
CA PRO A 136 6.76 22.54 -23.57
C PRO A 136 6.70 21.11 -23.00
N PHE A 137 6.71 20.97 -21.66
CA PHE A 137 6.50 19.71 -20.95
C PHE A 137 5.39 19.86 -19.88
N PRO A 138 4.10 19.82 -20.27
CA PRO A 138 3.00 20.13 -19.38
C PRO A 138 2.83 19.11 -18.25
N LEU A 139 3.23 17.85 -18.48
CA LEU A 139 3.27 16.82 -17.45
C LEU A 139 4.33 17.09 -16.38
N TYR A 140 5.57 17.33 -16.78
CA TYR A 140 6.66 17.57 -15.82
C TYR A 140 6.38 18.81 -14.97
N SER A 141 5.89 19.89 -15.61
CA SER A 141 5.50 21.11 -14.91
C SER A 141 4.36 20.85 -13.90
N SER A 142 3.35 20.05 -14.29
CA SER A 142 2.23 19.73 -13.40
C SER A 142 2.64 18.79 -12.27
N PHE A 143 3.53 17.84 -12.54
CA PHE A 143 4.09 16.91 -11.57
C PHE A 143 4.93 17.65 -10.52
N SER A 144 5.83 18.53 -10.97
CA SER A 144 6.66 19.36 -10.10
C SER A 144 5.80 20.26 -9.20
N ARG A 145 4.73 20.86 -9.75
CA ARG A 145 3.77 21.66 -8.98
C ARG A 145 3.02 20.81 -7.95
N ALA A 146 2.58 19.60 -8.33
CA ALA A 146 1.89 18.68 -7.42
C ALA A 146 2.79 18.28 -6.24
N ILE A 147 4.08 17.98 -6.50
CA ILE A 147 5.04 17.66 -5.45
C ILE A 147 5.36 18.87 -4.57
N ARG A 148 5.59 20.04 -5.16
CA ARG A 148 6.00 21.22 -4.40
C ARG A 148 4.88 21.79 -3.52
N TYR A 149 3.65 21.83 -4.02
CA TYR A 149 2.57 22.57 -3.36
C TYR A 149 1.44 21.68 -2.82
N HIS A 150 1.29 20.45 -3.30
CA HIS A 150 0.13 19.61 -2.97
C HIS A 150 0.48 18.29 -2.27
N THR A 151 1.76 17.98 -2.06
CA THR A 151 2.21 16.73 -1.41
C THR A 151 1.51 16.47 -0.09
N GLY A 152 1.40 17.44 0.82
CA GLY A 152 0.75 17.23 2.12
C GLY A 152 -0.71 16.81 2.00
N SER A 153 -1.45 17.42 1.06
CA SER A 153 -2.86 17.10 0.81
C SER A 153 -3.03 15.71 0.18
N LEU A 154 -2.15 15.35 -0.75
CA LEU A 154 -2.12 14.02 -1.38
C LEU A 154 -1.73 12.94 -0.37
N ALA A 155 -0.73 13.21 0.48
CA ALA A 155 -0.25 12.33 1.55
C ALA A 155 -1.34 12.05 2.58
N PHE A 156 -2.07 13.10 3.01
CA PHE A 156 -3.17 12.94 3.96
C PHE A 156 -4.34 12.14 3.38
N GLY A 157 -4.78 12.45 2.16
CA GLY A 157 -5.88 11.71 1.52
C GLY A 157 -5.53 10.24 1.25
N SER A 158 -4.28 9.96 0.86
CA SER A 158 -3.79 8.60 0.67
C SER A 158 -3.63 7.84 1.99
N LEU A 159 -3.28 8.52 3.10
CA LEU A 159 -3.18 7.92 4.42
C LEU A 159 -4.54 7.44 4.94
N ILE A 160 -5.58 8.27 4.79
CA ILE A 160 -6.97 7.89 5.16
C ILE A 160 -7.39 6.65 4.37
N LEU A 161 -7.12 6.64 3.06
CA LEU A 161 -7.48 5.52 2.20
C LEU A 161 -6.72 4.24 2.59
N ALA A 162 -5.42 4.34 2.89
CA ALA A 162 -4.60 3.22 3.33
C ALA A 162 -5.11 2.62 4.65
N TRP A 163 -5.48 3.45 5.63
CA TRP A 163 -6.07 2.99 6.89
C TRP A 163 -7.36 2.18 6.68
N VAL A 164 -8.28 2.66 5.83
CA VAL A 164 -9.51 1.94 5.53
C VAL A 164 -9.24 0.62 4.81
N GLN A 165 -8.24 0.58 3.93
CA GLN A 165 -7.80 -0.66 3.29
C GLN A 165 -7.26 -1.68 4.28
N VAL A 166 -6.46 -1.26 5.27
CA VAL A 166 -5.98 -2.15 6.34
C VAL A 166 -7.15 -2.76 7.10
N VAL A 167 -8.12 -1.93 7.52
CA VAL A 167 -9.31 -2.43 8.23
C VAL A 167 -10.07 -3.45 7.38
N ARG A 168 -10.23 -3.20 6.07
CA ARG A 168 -10.87 -4.15 5.15
C ARG A 168 -10.11 -5.48 5.07
N VAL A 169 -8.78 -5.45 4.98
CA VAL A 169 -7.95 -6.66 4.94
C VAL A 169 -8.08 -7.45 6.25
N VAL A 170 -8.07 -6.77 7.40
CA VAL A 170 -8.27 -7.40 8.71
C VAL A 170 -9.66 -8.04 8.80
N LEU A 171 -10.72 -7.34 8.37
CA LEU A 171 -12.08 -7.90 8.34
C LEU A 171 -12.20 -9.12 7.43
N MET A 172 -11.51 -9.12 6.28
CA MET A 172 -11.46 -10.27 5.37
C MET A 172 -10.72 -11.46 5.99
N TYR A 173 -9.64 -11.20 6.72
CA TYR A 173 -8.92 -12.22 7.47
C TYR A 173 -9.76 -12.83 8.60
N LEU A 174 -10.49 -11.99 9.35
CA LEU A 174 -11.41 -12.44 10.40
C LEU A 174 -12.56 -13.28 9.83
N ASP A 175 -13.16 -12.86 8.71
CA ASP A 175 -14.19 -13.63 8.00
C ASP A 175 -13.67 -15.03 7.62
N HIS A 176 -12.44 -15.11 7.10
CA HIS A 176 -11.81 -16.39 6.75
C HIS A 176 -11.58 -17.28 7.98
N LYS A 177 -11.12 -16.72 9.10
CA LYS A 177 -10.90 -17.48 10.36
C LYS A 177 -12.22 -17.93 11.00
N LEU A 178 -13.28 -17.14 10.88
CA LEU A 178 -14.59 -17.43 11.47
C LEU A 178 -15.42 -18.45 10.68
N LYS A 179 -15.01 -18.83 9.46
CA LYS A 179 -15.68 -19.90 8.69
C LYS A 179 -15.72 -21.25 9.41
N GLY A 180 -14.80 -21.51 10.34
CA GLY A 180 -14.78 -22.73 11.17
C GLY A 180 -15.42 -22.56 12.56
N SER A 181 -15.98 -21.39 12.89
CA SER A 181 -16.54 -21.10 14.21
C SER A 181 -18.07 -21.23 14.23
N GLN A 182 -18.63 -21.75 15.33
CA GLN A 182 -20.08 -21.89 15.53
C GLN A 182 -20.76 -20.61 16.03
N ASN A 183 -20.00 -19.52 16.26
CA ASN A 183 -20.53 -18.28 16.83
C ASN A 183 -21.27 -17.44 15.78
N CYS A 184 -22.60 -17.60 15.72
CA CYS A 184 -23.49 -16.89 14.79
C CYS A 184 -23.42 -15.37 14.90
N VAL A 185 -23.32 -14.82 16.12
CA VAL A 185 -23.25 -13.36 16.38
C VAL A 185 -21.97 -12.75 15.79
N ALA A 186 -20.82 -13.40 16.02
CA ALA A 186 -19.54 -12.92 15.50
C ALA A 186 -19.53 -12.90 13.96
N ARG A 187 -20.12 -13.92 13.33
CA ARG A 187 -20.26 -14.00 11.88
C ARG A 187 -21.16 -12.91 11.31
N PHE A 188 -22.28 -12.60 11.99
CA PHE A 188 -23.17 -11.51 11.59
C PHE A 188 -22.47 -10.15 11.67
N LEU A 189 -21.79 -9.85 12.79
CA LEU A 189 -21.08 -8.59 12.98
C LEU A 189 -19.96 -8.38 11.94
N VAL A 190 -19.14 -9.41 11.68
CA VAL A 190 -18.07 -9.31 10.67
C VAL A 190 -18.65 -9.12 9.27
N CYS A 191 -19.77 -9.78 8.94
CA CYS A 191 -20.47 -9.56 7.68
C CYS A 191 -20.93 -8.10 7.51
N CYS A 192 -21.58 -7.55 8.53
CA CYS A 192 -22.06 -6.16 8.54
C CYS A 192 -20.90 -5.16 8.37
N LEU A 193 -19.84 -5.31 9.18
CA LEU A 193 -18.66 -4.45 9.11
C LEU A 193 -17.96 -4.55 7.75
N ARG A 194 -17.87 -5.75 7.16
CA ARG A 194 -17.29 -5.94 5.83
C ARG A 194 -18.04 -5.13 4.77
N CYS A 195 -19.38 -5.17 4.79
CA CYS A 195 -20.20 -4.37 3.88
C CYS A 195 -20.00 -2.87 4.10
N CYS A 196 -20.02 -2.40 5.35
CA CYS A 196 -19.82 -0.99 5.69
C CYS A 196 -18.45 -0.47 5.22
N PHE A 197 -17.36 -1.19 5.54
CA PHE A 197 -16.01 -0.77 5.17
C PHE A 197 -15.73 -0.90 3.67
N TRP A 198 -16.37 -1.86 2.98
CA TRP A 198 -16.31 -1.95 1.53
C TRP A 198 -16.95 -0.73 0.86
N SER A 199 -18.14 -0.33 1.33
CA SER A 199 -18.83 0.88 0.86
C SER A 199 -18.03 2.15 1.19
N LEU A 200 -17.47 2.23 2.39
CA LEU A 200 -16.62 3.37 2.82
C LEU A 200 -15.37 3.50 1.96
N GLU A 201 -14.66 2.41 1.66
CA GLU A 201 -13.48 2.44 0.79
C GLU A 201 -13.84 2.97 -0.60
N ARG A 202 -14.95 2.49 -1.18
CA ARG A 202 -15.41 2.94 -2.50
C ARG A 202 -15.77 4.42 -2.49
N PHE A 203 -16.46 4.87 -1.45
CA PHE A 203 -16.80 6.27 -1.24
C PHE A 203 -15.55 7.16 -1.10
N LEU A 204 -14.59 6.75 -0.28
CA LEU A 204 -13.35 7.50 -0.06
C LEU A 204 -12.47 7.57 -1.31
N LYS A 205 -12.35 6.48 -2.09
CA LYS A 205 -11.64 6.51 -3.38
C LYS A 205 -12.26 7.53 -4.31
N PHE A 206 -13.58 7.56 -4.36
CA PHE A 206 -14.32 8.49 -5.19
C PHE A 206 -14.16 9.94 -4.72
N LEU A 207 -14.31 10.20 -3.42
CA LEU A 207 -14.12 11.53 -2.84
C LEU A 207 -12.70 12.04 -3.05
N ASN A 208 -11.69 11.21 -2.77
CA ASN A 208 -10.28 11.54 -2.98
C ASN A 208 -10.00 11.91 -4.43
N LYS A 209 -10.50 11.13 -5.40
CA LYS A 209 -10.33 11.42 -6.83
C LYS A 209 -10.87 12.80 -7.20
N ASN A 210 -12.07 13.15 -6.74
CA ASN A 210 -12.66 14.45 -7.01
C ASN A 210 -11.93 15.59 -6.27
N ALA A 211 -11.52 15.36 -5.03
CA ALA A 211 -10.72 16.31 -4.27
C ALA A 211 -9.38 16.60 -4.96
N TYR A 212 -8.69 15.59 -5.49
CA TYR A 212 -7.42 15.78 -6.20
C TYR A 212 -7.58 16.59 -7.50
N ILE A 213 -8.70 16.44 -8.22
CA ILE A 213 -9.03 17.28 -9.37
C ILE A 213 -9.22 18.74 -8.93
N MET A 214 -9.98 18.97 -7.86
CA MET A 214 -10.20 20.32 -7.32
C MET A 214 -8.90 20.97 -6.82
N ILE A 215 -8.01 20.20 -6.18
CA ILE A 215 -6.68 20.65 -5.78
C ILE A 215 -5.86 21.05 -7.01
N ALA A 216 -5.86 20.23 -8.06
CA ALA A 216 -5.08 20.50 -9.26
C ALA A 216 -5.56 21.75 -10.05
N ILE A 217 -6.85 22.07 -9.99
CA ILE A 217 -7.45 23.22 -10.70
C ILE A 217 -7.33 24.50 -9.85
N TYR A 218 -7.73 24.44 -8.58
CA TYR A 218 -7.91 25.62 -7.74
C TYR A 218 -6.79 25.84 -6.71
N GLY A 219 -5.91 24.86 -6.51
CA GLY A 219 -4.77 24.97 -5.60
C GLY A 219 -5.13 25.01 -4.11
N LYS A 220 -6.36 24.63 -3.71
CA LYS A 220 -6.83 24.66 -2.32
C LYS A 220 -6.33 23.45 -1.50
N ASN A 221 -6.27 23.58 -0.17
CA ASN A 221 -5.92 22.49 0.76
C ASN A 221 -6.91 21.32 0.73
N PHE A 222 -6.47 20.11 1.11
CA PHE A 222 -7.29 18.88 1.06
C PHE A 222 -8.68 19.03 1.67
N CYS A 223 -8.80 19.55 2.90
CA CYS A 223 -10.09 19.64 3.58
C CYS A 223 -11.09 20.53 2.84
N THR A 224 -10.62 21.67 2.31
CA THR A 224 -11.46 22.59 1.52
C THR A 224 -11.83 21.98 0.18
N SER A 225 -10.87 21.37 -0.53
CA SER A 225 -11.11 20.70 -1.80
C SER A 225 -12.03 19.48 -1.67
N SER A 226 -11.93 18.73 -0.57
CA SER A 226 -12.81 17.62 -0.22
C SER A 226 -14.22 18.09 0.12
N LYS A 227 -14.38 19.22 0.83
CA LYS A 227 -15.69 19.86 1.08
C LYS A 227 -16.33 20.36 -0.21
N ASP A 228 -15.57 21.02 -1.07
CA ASP A 228 -16.04 21.50 -2.37
C ASP A 228 -16.46 20.32 -3.27
N ALA A 229 -15.64 19.26 -3.34
CA ALA A 229 -15.97 18.03 -4.03
C ALA A 229 -17.24 17.38 -3.47
N PHE A 230 -17.34 17.24 -2.15
CA PHE A 230 -18.54 16.69 -1.51
C PHE A 230 -19.79 17.54 -1.78
N SER A 231 -19.69 18.87 -1.73
CA SER A 231 -20.80 19.78 -2.03
C SER A 231 -21.27 19.69 -3.49
N LEU A 232 -20.32 19.61 -4.44
CA LEU A 232 -20.62 19.37 -5.86
C LEU A 232 -21.33 18.03 -6.08
N LEU A 233 -20.92 17.00 -5.34
CA LEU A 233 -21.50 15.66 -5.41
C LEU A 233 -22.89 15.60 -4.80
N MET A 234 -23.10 16.17 -3.61
CA MET A 234 -24.40 16.20 -2.95
C MET A 234 -25.44 16.95 -3.79
N ARG A 235 -25.02 18.00 -4.51
CA ARG A 235 -25.87 18.76 -5.44
C ARG A 235 -26.22 17.99 -6.73
N ASN A 236 -25.48 16.93 -7.08
CA ASN A 236 -25.65 16.16 -8.32
C ASN A 236 -25.92 14.66 -8.09
N ILE A 237 -26.23 14.23 -6.86
CA ILE A 237 -26.33 12.81 -6.49
C ILE A 237 -27.39 12.08 -7.35
N LEU A 238 -28.49 12.75 -7.68
CA LEU A 238 -29.56 12.26 -8.55
C LEU A 238 -29.10 12.03 -10.01
N ARG A 239 -28.05 12.73 -10.46
CA ARG A 239 -27.48 12.59 -11.82
C ARG A 239 -26.44 11.48 -11.89
N TYR A 240 -25.74 11.20 -10.78
CA TYR A 240 -24.70 10.16 -10.72
C TYR A 240 -25.28 8.75 -10.74
N ASP A 241 -26.41 8.50 -10.05
CA ASP A 241 -27.13 7.22 -10.12
C ASP A 241 -27.66 6.96 -11.54
N HIS A 242 -28.23 7.98 -12.19
CA HIS A 242 -28.72 7.85 -13.56
C HIS A 242 -27.58 7.55 -14.57
N GLN A 243 -26.44 8.22 -14.46
CA GLN A 243 -25.33 7.99 -15.40
C GLN A 243 -24.64 6.62 -15.19
N HIS A 244 -24.53 6.13 -13.95
CA HIS A 244 -23.94 4.83 -13.65
C HIS A 244 -24.87 3.67 -14.05
N ILE A 245 -26.19 3.81 -13.86
CA ILE A 245 -27.20 2.81 -14.30
C ILE A 245 -27.25 2.70 -15.82
N TYR A 246 -27.19 3.82 -16.55
CA TYR A 246 -27.17 3.81 -18.02
C TYR A 246 -25.89 3.19 -18.59
N TRP A 247 -24.74 3.42 -17.97
CA TRP A 247 -23.49 2.78 -18.37
C TRP A 247 -23.47 1.27 -18.10
N THR A 248 -23.94 0.82 -16.94
CA THR A 248 -24.02 -0.62 -16.64
C THR A 248 -25.01 -1.36 -17.54
N ASN A 249 -26.15 -0.75 -17.86
CA ASN A 249 -27.17 -1.36 -18.72
C ASN A 249 -26.76 -1.43 -20.20
N ASN A 250 -25.95 -0.50 -20.69
CA ASN A 250 -25.45 -0.53 -22.07
C ASN A 250 -24.24 -1.45 -22.27
N VAL A 251 -23.43 -1.66 -21.23
CA VAL A 251 -22.27 -2.59 -21.31
C VAL A 251 -22.69 -4.06 -21.21
N GLN A 252 -23.88 -4.38 -20.69
CA GLN A 252 -24.43 -5.75 -20.73
C GLN A 252 -25.23 -6.07 -22.00
N ARG A 253 -25.43 -5.11 -22.91
CA ARG A 253 -26.11 -5.29 -24.21
C ARG A 253 -25.14 -5.34 -25.41
N LEU A 254 -23.83 -5.33 -25.17
CA LEU A 254 -22.76 -5.59 -26.14
C LEU A 254 -22.03 -6.86 -25.71
#